data_AF-A0A955HFZ9-F1
#
_entry.id   AF-A0A955HFZ9-F1
#
_cell.length_a   1.000
_cell.length_b   1.000
_cell.length_c   1.000
_cell.angle_alpha   90.00
_cell.angle_beta   90.00
_cell.angle_gamma   90.00
#
_symmetry.space_group_name_H-M   'P 1'
#
loop_
_entity.id
_entity.type
_entity.pdbx_description
1 polymer ?
#
loop_
_entity_poly.entity_id
_entity_poly.type
_entity_poly.pdbx_seq_one_letter_code
_entity_poly.pdbx_strand_id
1 'polypeptide(L)'
;SNVKKLLKRFYLYCESIPDRLYPFTHEIEGKLVRGRESYHKAVEQAIEKFGPNSLGYKIQFYRGAWHFFGSVIFIIIATLISKELFGSDIAIYLLLGIAILFLFIQEFYSHPRRYKQPRRKCYTDWLTWVIPMVLYLIFWI
;
A
#
# COMPACT_ATOMS: atom_id res chain seq x y z
N SER A 1 4.60 -10.73 25.00
CA SER A 1 4.62 -12.04 24.31
C SER A 1 5.52 -11.96 23.07
N ASN A 2 6.29 -13.01 22.80
CA ASN A 2 7.16 -13.15 21.62
C ASN A 2 6.37 -13.10 20.31
N VAL A 3 5.12 -13.57 20.30
CA VAL A 3 4.23 -13.54 19.14
C VAL A 3 3.96 -12.11 18.66
N LYS A 4 3.68 -11.18 19.58
CA LYS A 4 3.46 -9.75 19.23
C LYS A 4 4.69 -9.14 18.56
N LYS A 5 5.90 -9.49 19.03
CA LYS A 5 7.16 -9.00 18.43
C LYS A 5 7.36 -9.57 17.03
N LEU A 6 7.06 -10.86 16.84
CA LEU A 6 7.17 -11.53 15.54
C LEU A 6 6.21 -10.91 14.51
N LEU A 7 4.93 -10.75 14.86
CA LEU A 7 3.92 -10.13 13.99
C LEU A 7 4.29 -8.69 13.62
N LYS A 8 4.80 -7.90 14.57
CA LYS A 8 5.27 -6.55 14.29
C LYS A 8 6.45 -6.55 13.30
N ARG A 9 7.42 -7.46 13.46
CA ARG A 9 8.55 -7.57 12.53
C ARG A 9 8.11 -7.98 11.14
N PHE A 10 7.20 -8.95 11.05
CA PHE A 10 6.63 -9.40 9.78
C PHE A 10 5.87 -8.27 9.08
N TYR A 11 5.01 -7.56 9.81
CA TYR A 11 4.29 -6.40 9.29
C TYR A 11 5.24 -5.32 8.78
N LEU A 12 6.27 -4.93 9.55
CA LEU A 12 7.27 -3.95 9.12
C LEU A 12 8.09 -4.42 7.92
N TYR A 13 8.35 -5.73 7.83
CA TYR A 13 9.01 -6.32 6.67
C TYR A 13 8.15 -6.13 5.42
N CYS A 14 6.88 -6.52 5.46
CA CYS A 14 5.93 -6.36 4.35
C CYS A 14 5.74 -4.89 3.96
N GLU A 15 5.61 -4.01 4.94
CA GLU A 15 5.50 -2.56 4.75
C GLU A 15 6.71 -1.98 3.99
N SER A 16 7.90 -2.57 4.15
CA SER A 16 9.14 -2.14 3.50
C SER A 16 9.40 -2.75 2.13
N ILE A 17 8.55 -3.67 1.64
CA ILE A 17 8.73 -4.32 0.33
C ILE A 17 8.80 -3.27 -0.81
N PRO A 18 7.87 -2.28 -0.88
CA PRO A 18 7.94 -1.25 -1.91
C PRO A 18 9.26 -0.48 -1.88
N ASP A 19 9.77 -0.13 -0.71
CA ASP A 19 11.02 0.63 -0.59
C ASP A 19 12.21 -0.18 -1.13
N ARG A 20 12.25 -1.48 -0.84
CA ARG A 20 13.34 -2.39 -1.29
C ARG A 20 13.31 -2.64 -2.78
N LEU A 21 12.13 -2.68 -3.37
CA LEU A 21 11.92 -2.94 -4.79
C LEU A 21 11.89 -1.68 -5.64
N TYR A 22 12.27 -0.53 -5.06
CA TYR A 22 12.29 0.74 -5.79
C TYR A 22 13.23 0.66 -7.01
N PRO A 23 12.70 0.82 -8.23
CA PRO A 23 13.43 0.45 -9.45
C PRO A 23 14.34 1.57 -9.96
N PHE A 24 14.15 2.80 -9.47
CA PHE A 24 14.91 3.96 -9.93
C PHE A 24 16.25 4.06 -9.19
N THR A 25 17.25 4.62 -9.88
CA THR A 25 18.59 4.87 -9.34
C THR A 25 18.74 6.29 -8.86
N HIS A 26 19.55 6.51 -7.82
CA HIS A 26 20.05 7.82 -7.40
C HIS A 26 21.55 7.76 -7.18
N GLU A 27 22.23 8.88 -7.34
CA GLU A 27 23.64 9.02 -6.99
C GLU A 27 23.77 9.50 -5.55
N ILE A 28 24.55 8.77 -4.74
CA ILE A 28 24.90 9.11 -3.36
C ILE A 28 26.42 8.97 -3.24
N GLU A 29 27.10 10.05 -2.89
CA GLU A 29 28.56 10.06 -2.69
C GLU A 29 29.35 9.47 -3.88
N GLY A 30 28.94 9.81 -5.12
CA GLY A 30 29.58 9.32 -6.35
C GLY A 30 29.24 7.88 -6.74
N LYS A 31 28.33 7.22 -6.01
CA LYS A 31 27.87 5.85 -6.30
C LYS A 31 26.42 5.83 -6.73
N LEU A 32 26.13 5.12 -7.82
CA LEU A 32 24.76 4.83 -8.23
C LEU A 32 24.17 3.72 -7.36
N VAL A 33 23.17 4.06 -6.55
CA VAL A 33 22.46 3.14 -5.66
C VAL A 33 21.06 2.81 -6.18
N ARG A 34 20.49 1.68 -5.74
CA ARG A 34 19.13 1.19 -6.09
C ARG A 34 18.36 0.73 -4.86
N GLY A 35 17.07 0.47 -5.02
CA GLY A 35 16.23 -0.07 -3.96
C GLY A 35 16.05 0.91 -2.81
N ARG A 36 16.15 0.41 -1.58
CA ARG A 36 15.77 1.17 -0.37
C ARG A 36 16.55 2.47 -0.19
N GLU A 37 17.85 2.46 -0.43
CA GLU A 37 18.69 3.66 -0.30
C GLU A 37 18.30 4.72 -1.34
N SER A 38 18.11 4.30 -2.59
CA SER A 38 17.64 5.20 -3.64
C SER A 38 16.23 5.73 -3.36
N TYR A 39 15.36 4.92 -2.77
CA TYR A 39 14.02 5.34 -2.37
C TYR A 39 14.07 6.42 -1.28
N HIS A 40 14.84 6.18 -0.21
CA HIS A 40 15.01 7.18 0.85
C HIS A 40 15.59 8.48 0.30
N LYS A 41 16.57 8.40 -0.60
CA LYS A 41 17.14 9.60 -1.25
C LYS A 41 16.11 10.36 -2.07
N ALA A 42 15.27 9.65 -2.81
CA ALA A 42 14.18 10.26 -3.58
C ALA A 42 13.16 10.95 -2.65
N VAL A 43 12.85 10.35 -1.50
CA VAL A 43 11.93 10.92 -0.50
C VAL A 43 12.54 12.18 0.12
N GLU A 44 13.82 12.14 0.49
CA GLU A 44 14.55 13.30 1.02
C GLU A 44 14.51 14.48 0.05
N GLN A 45 14.90 14.25 -1.22
CA GLN A 45 14.87 15.28 -2.26
C GLN A 45 13.46 15.83 -2.51
N ALA A 46 12.44 14.98 -2.43
CA ALA A 46 11.05 15.42 -2.56
C ALA A 46 10.63 16.34 -1.41
N ILE A 47 11.00 16.00 -0.17
CA ILE A 47 10.70 16.80 1.01
C ILE A 47 11.42 18.15 0.94
N GLU A 48 12.69 18.15 0.52
CA GLU A 48 13.47 19.39 0.34
C GLU A 48 12.82 20.30 -0.73
N LYS A 49 12.41 19.73 -1.86
CA LYS A 49 11.85 20.50 -2.98
C LYS A 49 10.41 20.98 -2.79
N PHE A 50 9.57 20.15 -2.19
CA PHE A 50 8.12 20.37 -2.13
C PHE A 50 7.57 20.60 -0.72
N GLY A 51 8.45 20.58 0.28
CA GLY A 51 8.12 20.80 1.68
C GLY A 51 7.72 19.53 2.43
N PRO A 52 7.54 19.66 3.76
CA PRO A 52 7.20 18.54 4.63
C PRO A 52 5.86 17.91 4.21
N ASN A 53 5.83 16.58 4.20
CA ASN A 53 4.68 15.74 3.82
C ASN A 53 4.32 15.70 2.33
N SER A 54 5.15 16.28 1.45
CA SER A 54 4.99 16.15 0.00
C SER A 54 5.95 15.11 -0.55
N LEU A 55 5.38 14.06 -1.16
CA LEU A 55 6.15 13.10 -1.94
C LEU A 55 6.19 13.59 -3.39
N GLY A 56 7.34 13.56 -4.06
CA GLY A 56 7.41 13.88 -5.48
C GLY A 56 6.50 12.95 -6.29
N TYR A 57 5.98 13.41 -7.44
CA TYR A 57 5.03 12.65 -8.26
C TYR A 57 5.51 11.21 -8.58
N LYS A 58 6.82 11.02 -8.80
CA LYS A 58 7.42 9.71 -9.07
C LYS A 58 7.19 8.73 -7.94
N ILE A 59 7.40 9.17 -6.69
CA ILE A 59 7.21 8.33 -5.50
C ILE A 59 5.73 8.08 -5.26
N GLN A 60 4.88 9.10 -5.44
CA GLN A 60 3.43 8.94 -5.31
C GLN A 60 2.91 7.89 -6.30
N PHE A 61 3.29 8.01 -7.57
CA PHE A 61 2.89 7.06 -8.61
C PHE A 61 3.41 5.65 -8.33
N TYR A 62 4.70 5.53 -7.97
CA TYR A 62 5.31 4.26 -7.61
C TYR A 62 4.58 3.56 -6.46
N ARG A 63 4.25 4.29 -5.39
CA ARG A 63 3.48 3.73 -4.26
C ARG A 63 2.05 3.40 -4.64
N GLY A 64 1.42 4.24 -5.47
CA GLY A 64 0.10 3.95 -6.04
C GLY A 64 0.08 2.64 -6.82
N ALA A 65 1.12 2.37 -7.63
CA ALA A 65 1.24 1.10 -8.33
C ALA A 65 1.28 -0.10 -7.37
N TRP A 66 2.00 0.00 -6.25
CA TRP A 66 2.01 -1.03 -5.21
C TRP A 66 0.65 -1.25 -4.55
N HIS A 67 -0.11 -0.19 -4.29
CA HIS A 67 -1.48 -0.30 -3.79
C HIS A 67 -2.39 -0.99 -4.81
N PHE A 68 -2.27 -0.64 -6.08
CA PHE A 68 -3.02 -1.28 -7.15
C PHE A 68 -2.68 -2.77 -7.28
N PHE A 69 -1.40 -3.14 -7.38
CA PHE A 69 -0.99 -4.55 -7.42
C PHE A 69 -1.43 -5.32 -6.17
N GLY A 70 -1.29 -4.70 -4.99
CA GLY A 70 -1.76 -5.28 -3.74
C GLY A 70 -3.27 -5.56 -3.77
N SER A 71 -4.07 -4.65 -4.33
CA SER A 71 -5.51 -4.83 -4.44
C SER A 71 -5.87 -5.99 -5.37
N VAL A 72 -5.20 -6.13 -6.52
CA VAL A 72 -5.41 -7.23 -7.47
C VAL A 72 -5.05 -8.57 -6.83
N ILE A 73 -3.89 -8.66 -6.18
CA ILE A 73 -3.47 -9.88 -5.48
C ILE A 73 -4.48 -10.24 -4.38
N PHE A 74 -4.93 -9.25 -3.62
CA PHE A 74 -5.92 -9.45 -2.56
C PHE A 74 -7.25 -9.98 -3.11
N ILE A 75 -7.75 -9.41 -4.21
CA ILE A 75 -8.99 -9.87 -4.87
C ILE A 75 -8.86 -11.33 -5.30
N ILE A 76 -7.75 -11.71 -5.92
CA ILE A 76 -7.49 -13.10 -6.37
C ILE A 76 -7.52 -14.03 -5.16
N ILE A 77 -6.78 -13.72 -4.10
CA ILE A 77 -6.72 -14.53 -2.88
C ILE A 77 -8.11 -14.62 -2.22
N ALA A 78 -8.82 -13.50 -2.08
CA ALA A 78 -10.15 -13.47 -1.48
C ALA A 78 -11.14 -14.31 -2.29
N THR A 79 -11.05 -14.28 -3.62
CA THR A 79 -11.90 -15.08 -4.52
C THR A 79 -11.63 -16.56 -4.36
N LEU A 80 -10.35 -16.97 -4.35
CA LEU A 80 -9.96 -18.36 -4.12
C LEU A 80 -10.45 -18.85 -2.75
N ILE A 81 -10.26 -18.06 -1.70
CA ILE A 81 -10.76 -18.39 -0.36
C ILE A 81 -12.29 -18.49 -0.35
N SER A 82 -13.00 -17.56 -0.99
CA SER A 82 -14.47 -17.57 -1.06
C SER A 82 -15.00 -18.86 -1.70
N LYS A 83 -14.39 -19.29 -2.80
CA LYS A 83 -14.82 -20.48 -3.55
C LYS A 83 -14.40 -21.78 -2.87
N GLU A 84 -13.13 -21.91 -2.53
CA GLU A 84 -12.56 -23.16 -2.02
C GLU A 84 -12.88 -23.43 -0.55
N LEU A 85 -12.95 -22.39 0.27
CA LEU A 85 -13.14 -22.55 1.72
C LEU A 85 -14.60 -22.42 2.14
N PHE A 86 -15.33 -21.46 1.56
CA PHE A 86 -16.70 -21.14 1.96
C PHE A 86 -17.76 -21.68 1.01
N GLY A 87 -17.40 -22.02 -0.23
CA GLY A 87 -18.35 -22.51 -1.25
C GLY A 87 -19.50 -21.54 -1.52
N SER A 88 -19.31 -20.24 -1.28
CA SER A 88 -20.38 -19.25 -1.31
C SER A 88 -19.95 -17.97 -2.01
N ASP A 89 -20.78 -17.51 -2.94
CA ASP A 89 -20.59 -16.22 -3.63
C ASP A 89 -20.84 -15.03 -2.71
N ILE A 90 -21.53 -15.22 -1.57
CA ILE A 90 -21.74 -14.15 -0.58
C ILE A 90 -20.43 -13.87 0.19
N ALA A 91 -19.58 -14.87 0.37
CA ALA A 91 -18.37 -14.73 1.18
C ALA A 91 -17.39 -13.69 0.59
N ILE A 92 -17.31 -13.56 -0.74
CA ILE A 92 -16.44 -12.57 -1.38
C ILE A 92 -16.92 -11.13 -1.13
N TYR A 93 -18.23 -10.87 -1.11
CA TYR A 93 -18.77 -9.55 -0.72
C TYR A 93 -18.38 -9.18 0.71
N LEU A 94 -18.46 -10.15 1.63
CA LEU A 94 -18.07 -9.94 3.03
C LEU A 94 -16.55 -9.71 3.17
N LEU A 95 -15.72 -10.52 2.50
CA LEU A 95 -14.26 -10.38 2.54
C LEU A 95 -13.80 -9.04 1.99
N LEU A 96 -14.30 -8.63 0.82
CA LEU A 96 -13.95 -7.35 0.22
C LEU A 96 -14.55 -6.18 1.00
N GLY A 97 -15.78 -6.29 1.50
CA GLY A 97 -16.42 -5.27 2.33
C GLY A 97 -15.63 -5.00 3.63
N ILE A 98 -15.19 -6.06 4.31
CA ILE A 98 -14.34 -5.95 5.51
C ILE A 98 -12.99 -5.31 5.15
N ALA A 99 -12.40 -5.70 4.02
CA ALA A 99 -11.13 -5.12 3.57
C ALA A 99 -11.25 -3.62 3.29
N ILE A 100 -12.31 -3.18 2.63
CA ILE A 100 -12.58 -1.75 2.36
C ILE A 100 -12.72 -0.98 3.66
N LEU A 101 -13.45 -1.52 4.65
CA LEU A 101 -13.59 -0.90 5.97
C LEU A 101 -12.24 -0.80 6.69
N PHE A 102 -11.45 -1.86 6.67
CA PHE A 102 -10.13 -1.88 7.30
C PHE A 102 -9.18 -0.88 6.64
N LEU A 103 -9.18 -0.79 5.31
CA LEU A 103 -8.41 0.20 4.55
C LEU A 103 -8.85 1.63 4.86
N PHE A 104 -10.16 1.86 5.04
CA PHE A 104 -10.66 3.17 5.46
C PHE A 104 -10.09 3.57 6.83
N ILE A 105 -10.16 2.67 7.82
CA ILE A 105 -9.58 2.92 9.15
C ILE A 105 -8.06 3.11 9.04
N GLN A 106 -7.37 2.29 8.25
CA GLN A 106 -5.94 2.41 8.04
C GLN A 106 -5.55 3.79 7.48
N GLU A 107 -6.17 4.21 6.38
CA GLU A 107 -5.78 5.44 5.68
C GLU A 107 -6.25 6.72 6.36
N PHE A 108 -7.42 6.72 7.01
CA PHE A 108 -8.00 7.94 7.60
C PHE A 108 -7.76 8.09 9.10
N TYR A 109 -7.41 7.01 9.81
CA TYR A 109 -7.19 7.05 11.26
C TYR A 109 -5.74 6.70 11.64
N SER A 110 -5.23 5.57 11.16
CA SER A 110 -3.91 5.06 11.58
C SER A 110 -2.75 5.81 10.92
N HIS A 111 -2.77 5.94 9.59
CA HIS A 111 -1.69 6.58 8.82
C HIS A 111 -1.50 8.07 9.13
N PRO A 112 -2.54 8.91 9.27
CA PRO A 112 -2.35 10.32 9.59
C PRO A 112 -1.68 10.52 10.95
N ARG A 113 -1.98 9.66 11.94
CA ARG A 113 -1.37 9.72 13.26
C ARG A 113 0.08 9.25 13.28
N ARG A 114 0.40 8.20 12.51
CA ARG A 114 1.74 7.62 12.47
C ARG A 114 2.70 8.39 11.58
N TYR A 115 2.22 8.89 10.44
CA TYR A 115 3.06 9.44 9.37
C TYR A 115 2.82 10.92 9.07
N LYS A 116 1.91 11.58 9.80
CA LYS A 116 1.49 12.97 9.50
C LYS A 116 1.04 13.14 8.03
N GLN A 117 0.47 12.07 7.47
CA GLN A 117 0.08 12.00 6.07
C GLN A 117 -1.02 13.03 5.75
N PRO A 118 -0.92 13.78 4.64
CA PRO A 118 -1.95 14.74 4.26
C PRO A 118 -3.23 14.03 3.81
N ARG A 119 -4.40 14.62 4.10
CA ARG A 119 -5.71 14.05 3.76
C ARG A 119 -5.83 13.68 2.28
N ARG A 120 -5.32 14.54 1.38
CA ARG A 120 -5.32 14.28 -0.08
C ARG A 120 -4.66 12.94 -0.42
N LYS A 121 -3.51 12.63 0.20
CA LYS A 121 -2.81 11.36 -0.02
C LYS A 121 -3.63 10.17 0.50
N CYS A 122 -4.31 10.33 1.63
CA CYS A 122 -5.20 9.30 2.18
C CYS A 122 -6.32 8.94 1.19
N TYR A 123 -6.95 9.94 0.56
CA TYR A 123 -7.96 9.70 -0.47
C TYR A 123 -7.37 8.97 -1.68
N THR A 124 -6.22 9.41 -2.19
CA THR A 124 -5.59 8.76 -3.35
C THR A 124 -5.21 7.32 -3.05
N ASP A 125 -4.59 7.05 -1.90
CA ASP A 125 -4.19 5.71 -1.50
C ASP A 125 -5.43 4.81 -1.32
N TRP A 126 -6.45 5.30 -0.61
CA TRP A 126 -7.71 4.56 -0.40
C TRP A 126 -8.41 4.24 -1.73
N LEU A 127 -8.57 5.22 -2.62
CA LEU A 127 -9.19 5.00 -3.93
C LEU A 127 -8.41 3.99 -4.78
N THR A 128 -7.08 4.04 -4.73
CA THR A 128 -6.23 3.11 -5.50
C THR A 128 -6.40 1.66 -5.06
N TRP A 129 -6.70 1.44 -3.77
CA TRP A 129 -7.08 0.12 -3.26
C TRP A 129 -8.52 -0.27 -3.56
N VAL A 130 -9.46 0.64 -3.34
CA VAL A 130 -10.90 0.33 -3.30
C VAL A 130 -11.53 0.27 -4.69
N ILE A 131 -11.10 1.13 -5.63
CA ILE A 131 -11.66 1.14 -6.99
C ILE A 131 -11.56 -0.25 -7.65
N PRO A 132 -10.39 -0.93 -7.67
CA PRO A 132 -10.29 -2.28 -8.22
C PRO A 132 -11.24 -3.29 -7.56
N MET A 133 -11.43 -3.20 -6.23
CA MET A 133 -12.33 -4.10 -5.50
C MET A 133 -13.79 -3.86 -5.87
N VAL A 134 -14.22 -2.60 -5.93
CA VAL A 134 -15.59 -2.23 -6.31
C VAL A 134 -15.87 -2.62 -7.77
N LEU A 135 -14.93 -2.37 -8.68
CA LEU A 135 -15.08 -2.78 -10.08
C LEU A 135 -15.19 -4.30 -10.19
N TYR A 136 -14.40 -5.05 -9.43
CA TYR A 136 -14.50 -6.51 -9.40
C TYR A 136 -15.87 -6.98 -8.92
N LEU A 137 -16.39 -6.40 -7.82
CA LEU A 137 -17.72 -6.72 -7.29
C LEU A 137 -18.85 -6.42 -8.28
N ILE A 138 -18.71 -5.40 -9.12
CA ILE A 138 -19.76 -4.97 -10.08
C ILE A 138 -19.72 -5.79 -11.37
N PHE A 139 -18.53 -6.10 -11.88
CA PHE A 139 -18.35 -6.64 -13.23
C PHE A 139 -18.05 -8.13 -13.30
N TRP A 140 -17.61 -8.77 -12.20
CA TRP A 140 -17.04 -10.12 -12.24
C TRP A 140 -17.62 -11.11 -11.22
N ILE A 141 -18.52 -10.66 -10.34
CA ILE A 141 -19.35 -11.52 -9.48
C ILE A 141 -20.78 -11.46 -10.00
#